data_AF-A0A6L7GI66-F1
#
_entry.id   AF-A0A6L7GI66-F1
#
_cell.length_a   1.000
_cell.length_b   1.000
_cell.length_c   1.000
_cell.angle_alpha   90.00
_cell.angle_beta   90.00
_cell.angle_gamma   90.00
#
_symmetry.space_group_name_H-M   'P 1'
#
loop_
_entity.id
_entity.type
_entity.pdbx_description
1 polymer ?
#
loop_
_entity_poly.entity_id
_entity_poly.type
_entity_poly.pdbx_seq_one_letter_code
_entity_poly.pdbx_strand_id
1 'polypeptide(L)'
;MTAKMRADALNIRKLMREAEALSDEAMLACARLKQAMLLARQNPEVPLDAGQRAIMRLVQAEQQALSMSTSLLRVHDELSKVARERAGPDEDFPTIIEPSALNAMPAQQMQEAA
;
A
#
# COMPACT_ATOMS: atom_id res chain seq x y z
N MET A 1 -31.47 1.02 0.05
CA MET A 1 -30.30 0.20 -0.35
C MET A 1 -30.60 -1.26 -0.03
N THR A 2 -30.34 -2.22 -0.92
CA THR A 2 -30.53 -3.65 -0.60
C THR A 2 -29.39 -4.17 0.29
N ALA A 3 -29.62 -5.28 1.00
CA ALA A 3 -28.57 -5.90 1.84
C ALA A 3 -27.31 -6.28 1.03
N LYS A 4 -27.51 -6.78 -0.20
CA LYS A 4 -26.41 -7.09 -1.12
C LYS A 4 -25.63 -5.84 -1.51
N MET A 5 -26.31 -4.75 -1.89
CA MET A 5 -25.65 -3.49 -2.23
C MET A 5 -24.80 -2.95 -1.07
N ARG A 6 -25.28 -3.07 0.17
CA ARG A 6 -24.54 -2.65 1.36
C ARG A 6 -23.27 -3.50 1.57
N ALA A 7 -23.38 -4.82 1.41
CA ALA A 7 -22.24 -5.72 1.49
C ALA A 7 -21.18 -5.39 0.41
N ASP A 8 -21.63 -5.16 -0.83
CA ASP A 8 -20.74 -4.80 -1.94
C ASP A 8 -20.00 -3.48 -1.66
N ALA A 9 -20.70 -2.45 -1.14
CA ALA A 9 -20.09 -1.16 -0.80
C ALA A 9 -19.02 -1.27 0.30
N LEU A 10 -19.28 -2.07 1.35
CA LEU A 10 -18.31 -2.32 2.41
C LEU A 10 -17.08 -3.08 1.88
N ASN A 11 -17.28 -4.05 1.00
CA ASN A 11 -16.20 -4.79 0.38
C ASN A 11 -15.32 -3.89 -0.51
N ILE A 12 -15.94 -3.04 -1.33
CA ILE A 12 -15.22 -2.05 -2.15
C ILE A 12 -14.37 -1.12 -1.28
N ARG A 13 -14.92 -0.60 -0.17
CA ARG A 13 -14.19 0.26 0.76
C ARG A 13 -12.96 -0.44 1.34
N LYS A 14 -13.10 -1.72 1.71
CA LYS A 14 -11.99 -2.55 2.19
C LYS A 14 -10.92 -2.73 1.11
N LEU A 15 -11.32 -3.17 -0.08
CA LEU A 15 -10.40 -3.39 -1.22
C LEU A 15 -9.66 -2.12 -1.62
N MET A 16 -10.29 -0.94 -1.48
CA MET A 16 -9.61 0.32 -1.78
C MET A 16 -8.43 0.59 -0.85
N ARG A 17 -8.63 0.40 0.46
CA ARG A 17 -7.55 0.55 1.45
C ARG A 17 -6.43 -0.47 1.25
N GLU A 18 -6.79 -1.70 0.90
CA GLU A 18 -5.80 -2.74 0.59
C GLU A 18 -4.97 -2.38 -0.66
N ALA A 19 -5.60 -1.84 -1.71
CA ALA A 19 -4.90 -1.40 -2.91
C ALA A 19 -3.95 -0.22 -2.64
N GLU A 20 -4.36 0.74 -1.80
CA GLU A 20 -3.50 1.85 -1.37
C GLU A 20 -2.28 1.34 -0.60
N ALA A 21 -2.48 0.47 0.41
CA ALA A 21 -1.40 -0.12 1.19
C ALA A 21 -0.42 -0.92 0.32
N LEU A 22 -0.93 -1.72 -0.62
CA LEU A 22 -0.10 -2.49 -1.54
C LEU A 22 0.73 -1.59 -2.46
N SER A 23 0.21 -0.41 -2.83
CA SER A 23 0.96 0.56 -3.63
C SER A 23 2.18 1.12 -2.88
N ASP A 24 2.04 1.36 -1.58
CA ASP A 24 3.14 1.81 -0.72
C ASP A 24 4.17 0.70 -0.50
N GLU A 25 3.72 -0.54 -0.31
CA GLU A 25 4.60 -1.71 -0.22
C GLU A 25 5.43 -1.91 -1.49
N ALA A 26 4.82 -1.72 -2.68
CA ALA A 26 5.53 -1.78 -3.95
C ALA A 26 6.62 -0.70 -4.06
N MET A 27 6.32 0.54 -3.65
CA MET A 27 7.32 1.61 -3.62
C MET A 27 8.47 1.30 -2.65
N LEU A 28 8.17 0.75 -1.47
CA LEU A 28 9.18 0.33 -0.51
C LEU A 28 10.08 -0.77 -1.07
N ALA A 29 9.51 -1.74 -1.77
CA ALA A 29 10.27 -2.80 -2.45
C ALA A 29 11.20 -2.23 -3.52
N CYS A 30 10.72 -1.30 -4.35
CA CYS A 30 11.56 -0.61 -5.34
C CYS A 30 12.71 0.16 -4.68
N ALA A 31 12.45 0.89 -3.60
CA ALA A 31 13.46 1.66 -2.88
C ALA A 31 14.57 0.74 -2.31
N ARG A 32 14.18 -0.40 -1.71
CA ARG A 32 15.13 -1.41 -1.23
C ARG A 32 15.99 -2.00 -2.35
N LEU A 33 15.37 -2.31 -3.50
CA LEU A 33 16.10 -2.79 -4.68
C LEU A 33 17.11 -1.76 -5.18
N LYS A 34 16.69 -0.49 -5.30
CA LYS A 34 17.55 0.62 -5.75
C LYS A 34 18.73 0.83 -4.80
N GLN A 35 18.49 0.76 -3.49
CA GLN A 35 19.54 0.84 -2.48
C GLN A 35 20.57 -0.28 -2.68
N ALA A 36 20.12 -1.54 -2.84
CA ALA A 36 21.02 -2.67 -3.08
C ALA A 36 21.85 -2.50 -4.37
N MET A 37 21.25 -1.99 -5.44
CA MET A 37 21.97 -1.70 -6.70
C MET A 37 23.03 -0.62 -6.52
N LEU A 38 22.73 0.44 -5.76
CA LEU A 38 23.69 1.52 -5.50
C LEU A 38 24.83 1.08 -4.57
N LEU A 39 24.53 0.24 -3.56
CA LEU A 39 25.56 -0.35 -2.69
C LEU A 39 26.49 -1.26 -3.49
N ALA A 40 25.96 -2.09 -4.39
CA ALA A 40 26.79 -2.94 -5.24
C ALA A 40 27.76 -2.15 -6.13
N ARG A 41 27.36 -0.94 -6.57
CA ARG A 41 28.21 -0.02 -7.35
C ARG A 41 29.32 0.64 -6.54
N GLN A 42 29.30 0.54 -5.21
CA GLN A 42 30.41 1.02 -4.38
C GLN A 42 31.61 0.06 -4.40
N ASN A 43 31.47 -1.16 -4.95
CA ASN A 43 32.59 -2.08 -5.13
C ASN A 43 33.59 -1.49 -6.16
N PRO A 44 34.86 -1.24 -5.79
CA PRO A 44 35.89 -0.72 -6.71
C PRO A 44 36.17 -1.60 -7.94
N GLU A 45 35.86 -2.90 -7.86
CA GLU A 45 36.02 -3.85 -8.96
C GLU A 45 34.88 -3.76 -10.00
N VAL A 46 33.81 -3.02 -9.70
CA VAL A 46 32.66 -2.85 -10.58
C VAL A 46 32.81 -1.56 -11.38
N PRO A 47 32.69 -1.60 -12.72
CA PRO A 47 32.70 -0.39 -13.54
C PRO A 47 31.63 0.62 -13.11
N LEU A 48 31.97 1.91 -13.15
CA LEU A 48 31.07 2.98 -12.71
C LEU A 48 29.73 2.98 -13.47
N ASP A 49 29.73 2.60 -14.74
CA ASP A 49 28.55 2.55 -15.62
C ASP A 49 27.74 1.24 -15.50
N ALA A 50 28.25 0.26 -14.75
CA ALA A 50 27.59 -1.02 -14.55
C ALA A 50 26.19 -0.82 -13.94
N GLY A 51 25.19 -1.43 -14.57
CA GLY A 51 23.80 -1.37 -14.11
C GLY A 51 23.11 -0.01 -14.29
N GLN A 52 23.75 1.02 -14.87
CA GLN A 52 23.15 2.35 -15.03
C GLN A 52 21.82 2.31 -15.78
N ARG A 53 21.74 1.56 -16.90
CA ARG A 53 20.49 1.36 -17.65
C ARG A 53 19.42 0.62 -16.85
N ALA A 54 19.80 -0.25 -15.92
CA ALA A 54 18.85 -0.95 -15.06
C ALA A 54 18.30 0.01 -13.99
N ILE A 55 19.15 0.85 -13.38
CA ILE A 55 18.73 1.87 -12.41
C ILE A 55 17.78 2.87 -13.08
N MET A 56 18.07 3.33 -14.30
CA MET A 56 17.17 4.23 -15.04
C MET A 56 15.80 3.60 -15.28
N ARG A 57 15.74 2.31 -15.63
CA ARG A 57 14.47 1.58 -15.78
C ARG A 57 13.73 1.41 -14.45
N LEU A 58 14.45 1.16 -13.36
CA LEU A 58 13.85 1.09 -12.02
C LEU A 58 13.24 2.44 -11.62
N VAL A 59 13.94 3.55 -11.89
CA VAL A 59 13.40 4.91 -11.65
C VAL A 59 12.14 5.17 -12.47
N GLN A 60 12.09 4.72 -13.72
CA GLN A 60 10.87 4.82 -14.53
C GLN A 60 9.72 3.99 -13.94
N ALA A 61 10.00 2.80 -13.41
CA ALA A 61 9.00 1.99 -12.72
C ALA A 61 8.51 2.65 -11.42
N GLU A 62 9.42 3.23 -10.62
CA GLU A 62 9.08 4.02 -9.42
C GLU A 62 8.13 5.19 -9.77
N GLN A 63 8.40 5.90 -10.86
CA GLN A 63 7.56 7.01 -11.31
C GLN A 63 6.14 6.55 -11.71
N GLN A 64 6.04 5.37 -12.34
CA GLN A 64 4.74 4.77 -12.70
C GLN A 64 3.98 4.32 -11.45
N ALA A 65 4.66 3.71 -10.47
CA ALA A 65 4.06 3.33 -9.20
C ALA A 65 3.51 4.55 -8.42
N LEU A 66 4.26 5.66 -8.39
CA LEU A 66 3.79 6.90 -7.77
C LEU A 66 2.57 7.50 -8.49
N SER A 67 2.56 7.46 -9.82
CA SER A 67 1.41 7.88 -10.64
C SER A 67 0.18 7.02 -10.36
N MET A 68 0.36 5.70 -10.22
CA MET A 68 -0.68 4.76 -9.84
C MET A 68 -1.24 5.09 -8.45
N SER A 69 -0.38 5.30 -7.44
CA SER A 69 -0.80 5.68 -6.07
C SER A 69 -1.64 6.97 -6.08
N THR A 70 -1.20 7.99 -6.82
CA THR A 70 -1.99 9.23 -7.00
C THR A 70 -3.34 8.98 -7.67
N SER A 71 -3.40 8.04 -8.60
CA SER A 71 -4.66 7.66 -9.27
C SER A 71 -5.61 6.92 -8.32
N LEU A 72 -5.08 6.08 -7.43
CA LEU A 72 -5.86 5.40 -6.39
C LEU A 72 -6.51 6.41 -5.44
N LEU A 73 -5.80 7.46 -5.03
CA LEU A 73 -6.38 8.52 -4.18
C LEU A 73 -7.59 9.21 -4.85
N ARG A 74 -7.55 9.40 -6.17
CA ARG A 74 -8.69 9.96 -6.93
C ARG A 74 -9.85 8.97 -7.01
N VAL A 75 -9.56 7.68 -7.23
CA VAL A 75 -10.60 6.64 -7.21
C VAL A 75 -11.26 6.58 -5.83
N HIS A 76 -10.50 6.69 -4.75
CA HIS A 76 -11.03 6.75 -3.39
C HIS A 76 -11.96 7.97 -3.19
N ASP A 77 -11.56 9.17 -3.63
CA ASP A 77 -12.43 10.35 -3.54
C ASP A 77 -13.74 10.17 -4.32
N GLU A 78 -13.67 9.67 -5.56
CA GLU A 78 -14.86 9.40 -6.37
C GLU A 78 -15.77 8.34 -5.75
N LEU A 79 -15.20 7.24 -5.24
CA LEU A 79 -15.97 6.22 -4.51
C LEU A 79 -16.61 6.78 -3.23
N SER A 80 -15.94 7.71 -2.55
CA SER A 80 -16.48 8.38 -1.35
C SER A 80 -17.66 9.29 -1.70
N LYS A 81 -17.61 10.00 -2.83
CA LYS A 81 -18.75 10.78 -3.35
C LYS A 81 -19.94 9.87 -3.66
N VAL A 82 -19.70 8.79 -4.41
CA VAL A 82 -20.74 7.81 -4.75
C VAL A 82 -21.35 7.19 -3.49
N ALA A 83 -20.54 6.85 -2.48
CA ALA A 83 -21.03 6.32 -1.22
C ALA A 83 -21.97 7.31 -0.51
N ARG A 84 -21.60 8.59 -0.40
CA ARG A 84 -22.47 9.62 0.20
C ARG A 84 -23.79 9.78 -0.55
N GLU A 85 -23.77 9.77 -1.88
CA GLU A 85 -24.96 9.95 -2.71
C GLU A 85 -25.90 8.73 -2.72
N ARG A 86 -25.34 7.52 -2.66
CA ARG A 86 -26.10 6.27 -2.91
C ARG A 86 -26.34 5.43 -1.66
N ALA A 87 -25.47 5.53 -0.67
CA ALA A 87 -25.57 4.80 0.59
C ALA A 87 -26.04 5.69 1.77
N GLY A 88 -26.09 7.01 1.58
CA GLY A 88 -26.38 7.99 2.64
C GLY A 88 -25.12 8.38 3.42
N PRO A 89 -25.22 9.32 4.38
CA PRO A 89 -24.12 9.59 5.30
C PRO A 89 -23.77 8.29 6.04
N ASP A 90 -22.48 8.02 6.24
CA ASP A 90 -22.05 7.03 7.22
C ASP A 90 -22.70 7.48 8.55
N GLU A 91 -23.62 6.69 9.09
CA GLU A 91 -23.88 6.78 10.52
C GLU A 91 -22.52 6.49 11.17
N ASP A 92 -21.95 7.49 11.86
CA ASP A 92 -20.73 7.39 12.66
C ASP A 92 -20.94 6.29 13.71
N PHE A 93 -20.88 5.03 13.30
CA PHE A 93 -20.68 3.93 14.19
C PHE A 93 -19.19 3.93 14.47
N PRO A 94 -18.79 4.20 15.73
CA PRO A 94 -17.41 4.04 16.13
C PRO A 94 -16.97 2.65 15.67
N THR A 95 -15.81 2.54 15.02
CA THR A 95 -15.19 1.23 14.83
C THR A 95 -14.97 0.63 16.21
N ILE A 96 -15.86 -0.26 16.63
CA ILE A 96 -15.74 -0.98 17.90
C ILE A 96 -14.58 -1.94 17.73
N ILE A 97 -13.41 -1.55 18.21
CA ILE A 97 -12.29 -2.47 18.36
C ILE A 97 -12.62 -3.34 19.56
N GLU A 98 -13.13 -4.53 19.30
CA GLU A 98 -13.34 -5.53 20.35
C GLU A 98 -12.00 -5.82 21.04
N PRO A 99 -11.94 -5.95 22.38
CA PRO A 99 -10.69 -6.22 23.10
C PRO A 99 -9.93 -7.46 22.59
N SER A 100 -10.66 -8.43 22.02
CA SER A 100 -10.10 -9.63 21.38
C SER A 100 -9.29 -9.32 20.12
N ALA A 101 -9.60 -8.24 19.39
CA ALA A 101 -8.88 -7.83 18.19
C ALA A 101 -7.52 -7.19 18.51
N LEU A 102 -7.34 -6.65 19.73
CA LEU A 102 -6.05 -6.13 20.20
C LEU A 102 -5.09 -7.25 20.62
N ASN A 103 -5.62 -8.41 20.99
CA ASN A 103 -4.85 -9.59 21.41
C ASN A 103 -4.41 -10.47 20.23
N ALA A 104 -4.82 -10.17 19.00
CA ALA A 104 -4.48 -10.94 17.81
C ALA A 104 -3.12 -10.56 17.19
N MET A 105 -2.19 -10.03 17.99
CA MET A 105 -0.77 -10.04 17.60
C MET A 105 -0.19 -11.42 17.96
N PRO A 106 0.53 -12.10 17.05
CA PRO A 106 1.32 -13.26 17.42
C PRO A 106 2.48 -12.79 18.30
N ALA A 107 2.27 -12.80 19.61
CA ALA A 107 3.26 -12.47 20.65
C ALA A 107 4.32 -13.58 20.83
N GLN A 108 4.75 -14.23 19.75
CA GLN A 108 5.74 -15.29 19.78
C GLN A 108 6.68 -15.15 18.59
N GLN A 109 7.60 -14.18 18.64
CA GLN A 109 8.94 -14.25 18.00
C GLN A 109 9.88 -13.05 18.32
N MET A 110 9.64 -12.29 19.38
CA MET A 110 10.64 -11.37 19.94
C MET A 110 10.69 -11.53 21.45
N GLN A 111 11.38 -12.57 21.93
CA GLN A 111 12.08 -12.65 23.24
C GLN A 111 12.37 -14.11 23.61
N GLU A 112 13.30 -14.75 22.91
CA GLU A 112 14.27 -15.67 23.54
C GLU A 112 15.63 -15.43 22.87
N ALA A 113 16.14 -14.22 23.08
CA ALA A 113 17.55 -13.88 22.96
C ALA A 113 17.85 -12.89 24.09
N ALA A 114 17.97 -13.43 25.29
CA ALA A 114 18.60 -12.80 26.44
C ALA A 114 19.27 -13.91 27.27
#